data_AF-A0A383C2F6-F1
#
_entry.id   AF-A0A383C2F6-F1
#
_cell.length_a   1.000
_cell.length_b   1.000
_cell.length_c   1.000
_cell.angle_alpha   90.00
_cell.angle_beta   90.00
_cell.angle_gamma   90.00
#
_symmetry.space_group_name_H-M   'P 1'
#
loop_
_entity.id
_entity.type
_entity.pdbx_description
1 polymer ?
#
loop_
_entity_poly.entity_id
_entity_poly.type
_entity_poly.pdbx_seq_one_letter_code
_entity_poly.pdbx_strand_id
1 'polypeptide(L)'
;VYLLLPFISVVNNRFSLLYSILFEKSECKVQIANKVIKIPGTKFGTLRDLLACLTYSISYSFNSSDDLEFRFDENSKFTVSTKKMSFEDTNLLELLYLGTKHCANFLNDVTLEDIRQQTYRIATENNKKIIITSDGIKFYLDSIHPGNTIIETFVRQ
;
A
#
# COMPACT_ATOMS: atom_id res chain seq x y z
N VAL A 1 -16.05 -6.13 -8.31
CA VAL A 1 -15.14 -7.06 -9.05
C VAL A 1 -14.29 -6.35 -10.09
N TYR A 2 -14.86 -5.52 -10.99
CA TYR A 2 -14.12 -4.80 -12.03
C TYR A 2 -12.85 -4.10 -11.52
N LEU A 3 -12.93 -3.41 -10.37
CA LEU A 3 -11.81 -2.69 -9.75
C LEU A 3 -10.63 -3.58 -9.28
N LEU A 4 -10.83 -4.90 -9.16
CA LEU A 4 -9.79 -5.86 -8.73
C LEU A 4 -9.21 -6.68 -9.86
N LEU A 5 -9.91 -6.77 -11.00
CA LEU A 5 -9.49 -7.59 -12.14
C LEU A 5 -8.05 -7.28 -12.60
N PRO A 6 -7.61 -6.00 -12.68
CA PRO A 6 -6.24 -5.70 -13.09
C PRO A 6 -5.16 -6.30 -12.18
N PHE A 7 -5.49 -6.58 -10.92
CA PHE A 7 -4.54 -6.99 -9.88
C PHE A 7 -4.72 -8.45 -9.45
N ILE A 8 -5.64 -9.19 -10.07
CA ILE A 8 -5.99 -10.54 -9.59
C ILE A 8 -4.88 -11.58 -9.83
N SER A 9 -3.93 -11.29 -10.72
CA SER A 9 -2.86 -12.20 -11.12
C SER A 9 -1.93 -12.56 -9.95
N VAL A 10 -1.74 -11.68 -8.98
CA VAL A 10 -0.86 -11.94 -7.82
C VAL A 10 -1.49 -12.89 -6.79
N VAL A 11 -2.78 -13.18 -6.92
CA VAL A 11 -3.52 -14.04 -5.99
C VAL A 11 -3.47 -15.48 -6.48
N ASN A 12 -3.24 -16.44 -5.58
CA ASN A 12 -3.23 -17.87 -5.92
C ASN A 12 -4.65 -18.44 -5.98
N ASN A 13 -5.51 -18.10 -5.02
CA ASN A 13 -6.90 -18.56 -4.95
C ASN A 13 -7.90 -17.64 -5.70
N ARG A 14 -7.55 -17.18 -6.91
CA ARG A 14 -8.26 -16.15 -7.68
C ARG A 14 -9.78 -16.38 -7.78
N PHE A 15 -10.18 -17.59 -8.20
CA PHE A 15 -11.59 -17.93 -8.38
C PHE A 15 -12.37 -17.91 -7.06
N SER A 16 -11.77 -18.41 -5.98
CA SER A 16 -12.38 -18.40 -4.65
C SER A 16 -12.53 -16.97 -4.10
N LEU A 17 -11.54 -16.11 -4.36
CA LEU A 17 -11.61 -14.69 -4.01
C LEU A 17 -12.72 -13.98 -4.80
N LEU A 18 -12.77 -14.15 -6.13
CA LEU A 18 -13.81 -13.56 -6.99
C LEU A 18 -15.21 -14.02 -6.56
N TYR A 19 -15.39 -15.30 -6.26
CA TYR A 19 -16.63 -15.83 -5.69
C TYR A 19 -16.97 -15.14 -4.37
N SER A 20 -16.01 -15.01 -3.45
CA SER A 20 -16.26 -14.39 -2.14
C SER A 20 -16.71 -12.94 -2.26
N ILE A 21 -16.20 -12.21 -3.25
CA ILE A 21 -16.59 -10.82 -3.53
C ILE A 21 -17.98 -10.75 -4.18
N LEU A 22 -18.26 -11.61 -5.17
CA LEU A 22 -19.54 -11.60 -5.89
C LEU A 22 -20.73 -11.95 -4.99
N PHE A 23 -20.51 -12.82 -4.01
CA PHE A 23 -21.53 -13.24 -3.04
C PHE A 23 -21.45 -12.47 -1.72
N GLU A 24 -20.77 -11.32 -1.70
CA GLU A 24 -20.71 -10.40 -0.56
C GLU A 24 -20.39 -11.08 0.79
N LYS A 25 -19.43 -12.02 0.77
CA LYS A 25 -19.02 -12.70 2.00
C LYS A 25 -18.45 -11.70 2.99
N SER A 26 -18.74 -11.91 4.27
CA SER A 26 -18.26 -11.08 5.38
C SER A 26 -16.74 -11.03 5.48
N GLU A 27 -16.04 -12.04 4.97
CA GLU A 27 -14.58 -12.13 4.92
C GLU A 27 -14.11 -12.64 3.56
N CYS A 28 -13.13 -11.96 2.98
CA CYS A 28 -12.39 -12.38 1.80
C CYS A 28 -11.06 -13.01 2.22
N LYS A 29 -10.82 -14.24 1.77
CA LYS A 29 -9.53 -14.93 1.95
C LYS A 29 -8.68 -14.73 0.71
N VAL A 30 -7.53 -14.10 0.87
CA VAL A 30 -6.57 -13.85 -0.22
C VAL A 30 -5.34 -14.68 0.04
N GLN A 31 -5.01 -15.58 -0.88
CA GLN A 31 -3.79 -16.38 -0.82
C GLN A 31 -2.72 -15.73 -1.68
N ILE A 32 -1.63 -15.30 -1.04
CA ILE A 32 -0.45 -14.71 -1.70
C ILE A 32 0.74 -15.59 -1.32
N ALA A 33 1.46 -16.09 -2.33
CA ALA A 33 2.44 -17.16 -2.13
C ALA A 33 1.82 -18.31 -1.30
N ASN A 34 2.41 -18.64 -0.15
CA ASN A 34 1.95 -19.72 0.74
C ASN A 34 1.20 -19.23 1.98
N LYS A 35 0.79 -17.95 2.03
CA LYS A 35 0.06 -17.40 3.18
C LYS A 35 -1.34 -16.92 2.79
N VAL A 36 -2.26 -17.05 3.74
CA VAL A 36 -3.65 -16.61 3.60
C VAL A 36 -3.85 -15.37 4.46
N ILE A 37 -4.17 -14.26 3.81
CA ILE A 37 -4.55 -13.01 4.45
C ILE A 37 -6.07 -12.93 4.46
N LYS A 38 -6.64 -12.58 5.62
CA LYS A 38 -8.08 -12.41 5.82
C LYS A 38 -8.42 -10.94 5.86
N ILE A 39 -9.30 -10.50 4.96
CA ILE A 39 -9.74 -9.11 4.88
C ILE A 39 -11.26 -9.07 5.02
N PRO A 40 -11.82 -8.27 5.96
CA PRO A 40 -13.26 -8.08 6.05
C PRO A 40 -13.84 -7.60 4.71
N GLY A 41 -15.00 -8.12 4.30
CA GLY A 41 -15.66 -7.73 3.05
C GLY A 41 -15.98 -6.24 2.97
N THR A 42 -16.22 -5.60 4.13
CA THR A 42 -16.40 -4.15 4.27
C THR A 42 -15.15 -3.34 3.94
N LYS A 43 -13.96 -3.95 3.97
CA LYS A 43 -12.67 -3.32 3.63
C LYS A 43 -12.24 -3.63 2.19
N PHE A 44 -13.17 -3.54 1.25
CA PHE A 44 -12.90 -3.77 -0.17
C PHE A 44 -11.80 -2.85 -0.73
N GLY A 45 -11.73 -1.59 -0.28
CA GLY A 45 -10.67 -0.66 -0.65
C GLY A 45 -9.29 -1.20 -0.26
N THR A 46 -9.12 -1.61 0.99
CA THR A 46 -7.87 -2.21 1.49
C THR A 46 -7.47 -3.46 0.71
N LEU A 47 -8.43 -4.31 0.34
CA LEU A 47 -8.18 -5.46 -0.53
C LEU A 47 -7.62 -5.01 -1.89
N ARG A 48 -8.25 -4.03 -2.54
CA ARG A 48 -7.78 -3.47 -3.81
C ARG A 48 -6.38 -2.90 -3.70
N ASP A 49 -6.14 -2.08 -2.68
CA ASP A 49 -4.88 -1.37 -2.51
C ASP A 49 -3.74 -2.34 -2.19
N LEU A 50 -4.01 -3.39 -1.41
CA LEU A 50 -3.08 -4.50 -1.19
C LEU A 50 -2.70 -5.20 -2.51
N LEU A 51 -3.69 -5.62 -3.31
CA LEU A 51 -3.41 -6.32 -4.57
C LEU A 51 -2.68 -5.42 -5.57
N ALA A 52 -3.01 -4.13 -5.60
CA ALA A 52 -2.33 -3.18 -6.45
C ALA A 52 -0.88 -2.95 -6.01
N CYS A 53 -0.61 -2.81 -4.71
CA CYS A 53 0.76 -2.73 -4.19
C CYS A 53 1.59 -3.96 -4.57
N LEU A 54 1.04 -5.16 -4.43
CA LEU A 54 1.69 -6.41 -4.87
C LEU A 54 1.97 -6.43 -6.37
N THR A 55 1.05 -5.90 -7.18
CA THR A 55 1.17 -5.88 -8.64
C THR A 55 2.21 -4.87 -9.11
N TYR A 56 2.32 -3.72 -8.45
CA TYR A 56 3.25 -2.66 -8.82
C TYR A 56 4.62 -2.77 -8.16
N SER A 57 4.77 -3.55 -7.09
CA SER A 57 6.06 -3.79 -6.46
C SER A 57 7.00 -4.56 -7.39
N ILE A 58 8.29 -4.20 -7.42
CA ILE A 58 9.33 -4.99 -8.08
C ILE A 58 9.56 -6.32 -7.35
N SER A 59 9.34 -6.32 -6.03
CA SER A 59 9.40 -7.51 -5.20
C SER A 59 8.57 -7.32 -3.93
N TYR A 60 8.08 -8.43 -3.40
CA TYR A 60 7.45 -8.50 -2.09
C TYR A 60 7.86 -9.79 -1.39
N SER A 61 7.87 -9.77 -0.06
CA SER A 61 8.14 -10.97 0.75
C SER A 61 7.51 -10.86 2.13
N PHE A 62 7.40 -11.99 2.82
CA PHE A 62 7.03 -11.99 4.23
C PHE A 62 8.29 -11.95 5.08
N ASN A 63 8.33 -11.03 6.05
CA ASN A 63 9.43 -10.97 7.01
C ASN A 63 9.27 -12.04 8.11
N SER A 64 10.20 -12.06 9.06
CA SER A 64 10.20 -12.99 10.21
C SER A 64 8.99 -12.83 11.14
N SER A 65 8.33 -11.66 11.14
CA SER A 65 7.13 -11.37 11.94
C SER A 65 5.81 -11.73 11.23
N ASP A 66 5.89 -12.27 10.01
CA ASP A 66 4.78 -12.49 9.07
C ASP A 66 4.14 -11.22 8.51
N ASP A 67 4.82 -10.08 8.62
CA ASP A 67 4.37 -8.86 7.97
C ASP A 67 4.84 -8.85 6.51
N LEU A 68 4.08 -8.17 5.67
CA LEU A 68 4.32 -8.11 4.24
C LEU A 68 5.22 -6.90 3.94
N GLU A 69 6.40 -7.17 3.40
CA GLU A 69 7.34 -6.18 2.90
C GLU A 69 7.14 -5.97 1.40
N PHE A 70 7.05 -4.72 0.98
CA PHE A 70 6.99 -4.28 -0.41
C PHE A 70 8.24 -3.48 -0.77
N ARG A 71 8.68 -3.63 -2.02
CA ARG A 71 9.69 -2.78 -2.64
C ARG A 71 9.20 -2.29 -3.99
N PHE A 72 9.23 -0.99 -4.18
CA PHE A 72 8.92 -0.34 -5.47
C PHE A 72 10.20 0.10 -6.19
N ASP A 73 11.32 0.15 -5.47
CA ASP A 73 12.67 0.41 -5.94
C ASP A 73 13.67 -0.53 -5.22
N GLU A 74 14.96 -0.37 -5.48
CA GLU A 74 16.00 -1.21 -4.84
C GLU A 74 16.36 -0.73 -3.42
N ASN A 75 16.03 0.50 -3.08
CA ASN A 75 16.54 1.19 -1.89
C ASN A 75 15.54 1.23 -0.73
N SER A 76 14.25 1.25 -1.05
CA SER A 76 13.17 1.54 -0.11
C SER A 76 12.33 0.30 0.16
N LYS A 77 11.96 0.14 1.44
CA LYS A 77 11.20 -1.00 1.93
C LYS A 77 10.06 -0.51 2.79
N PHE A 78 8.86 -1.02 2.52
CA PHE A 78 7.65 -0.65 3.25
C PHE A 78 6.99 -1.91 3.80
N THR A 79 6.58 -1.87 5.05
CA THR A 79 6.01 -3.04 5.74
C THR A 79 4.61 -2.74 6.24
N VAL A 80 3.69 -3.69 6.05
CA VAL A 80 2.33 -3.68 6.60
C VAL A 80 2.02 -4.99 7.32
N SER A 81 1.29 -4.90 8.43
CA SER A 81 0.92 -6.11 9.17
C SER A 81 -0.22 -6.86 8.51
N THR A 82 -0.05 -8.18 8.32
CA THR A 82 -1.07 -9.05 7.71
C THR A 82 -2.00 -9.72 8.71
N LYS A 83 -1.61 -9.76 9.99
CA LYS A 83 -2.40 -10.34 11.09
C LYS A 83 -3.53 -9.41 11.52
N LYS A 84 -3.21 -8.11 11.66
CA LYS A 84 -4.16 -7.07 12.04
C LYS A 84 -3.75 -5.76 11.40
N MET A 85 -4.30 -5.45 10.23
CA MET A 85 -4.09 -4.16 9.58
C MET A 85 -4.66 -3.04 10.44
N SER A 86 -3.78 -2.18 10.91
CA SER A 86 -4.14 -0.94 11.56
C SER A 86 -4.77 0.05 10.57
N PHE A 87 -5.32 1.14 11.08
CA PHE A 87 -5.77 2.24 10.25
C PHE A 87 -4.58 2.87 9.48
N GLU A 88 -3.44 3.01 10.15
CA GLU A 88 -2.19 3.48 9.54
C GLU A 88 -1.71 2.55 8.41
N ASP A 89 -1.78 1.22 8.58
CA ASP A 89 -1.45 0.26 7.52
C ASP A 89 -2.38 0.39 6.31
N THR A 90 -3.67 0.63 6.57
CA THR A 90 -4.66 0.80 5.51
C THR A 90 -4.35 2.05 4.69
N ASN A 91 -4.05 3.17 5.37
CA ASN A 91 -3.66 4.42 4.74
C ASN A 91 -2.32 4.30 4.00
N LEU A 92 -1.37 3.53 4.54
CA LEU A 92 -0.10 3.26 3.86
C LEU A 92 -0.33 2.54 2.53
N LEU A 93 -1.18 1.51 2.51
CA LEU A 93 -1.50 0.78 1.27
C LEU A 93 -2.17 1.68 0.23
N GLU A 94 -3.13 2.50 0.66
CA GLU A 94 -3.80 3.45 -0.23
C GLU A 94 -2.81 4.47 -0.82
N LEU A 95 -1.94 5.04 0.03
CA LEU A 95 -0.88 5.97 -0.39
C LEU A 95 0.07 5.33 -1.39
N LEU A 96 0.61 4.15 -1.07
CA LEU A 96 1.56 3.44 -1.94
C LEU A 96 0.91 3.08 -3.27
N TYR A 97 -0.34 2.60 -3.27
CA TYR A 97 -1.07 2.30 -4.50
C TYR A 97 -1.28 3.55 -5.35
N LEU A 98 -1.94 4.58 -4.80
CA LEU A 98 -2.31 5.77 -5.56
C LEU A 98 -1.07 6.56 -5.99
N GLY A 99 -0.09 6.72 -5.10
CA GLY A 99 1.15 7.39 -5.46
C GLY A 99 1.90 6.65 -6.56
N THR A 100 2.08 5.33 -6.46
CA THR A 100 2.77 4.56 -7.52
C THR A 100 2.01 4.66 -8.85
N LYS A 101 0.68 4.57 -8.82
CA LYS A 101 -0.18 4.77 -10.00
C LYS A 101 0.01 6.15 -10.64
N HIS A 102 0.32 7.16 -9.83
CA HIS A 102 0.56 8.55 -10.26
C HIS A 102 2.04 8.93 -10.32
N CYS A 103 2.93 7.93 -10.45
CA CYS A 103 4.38 8.10 -10.60
C CYS A 103 5.10 8.79 -9.43
N ALA A 104 4.48 8.82 -8.25
CA ALA A 104 5.15 9.26 -7.03
C ALA A 104 6.27 8.27 -6.67
N ASN A 105 7.39 8.83 -6.24
CA ASN A 105 8.52 8.08 -5.71
C ASN A 105 8.40 7.99 -4.19
N PHE A 106 8.74 6.85 -3.61
CA PHE A 106 8.68 6.65 -2.17
C PHE A 106 10.05 6.30 -1.61
N LEU A 107 10.50 7.06 -0.62
CA LEU A 107 11.74 6.80 0.10
C LEU A 107 11.43 6.46 1.55
N ASN A 108 12.13 5.48 2.12
CA ASN A 108 12.24 5.35 3.57
C ASN A 108 13.45 6.16 4.09
N ASP A 109 14.05 5.81 5.23
CA ASP A 109 15.10 6.58 5.96
C ASP A 109 16.36 7.03 5.16
N VAL A 110 16.42 6.80 3.85
CA VAL A 110 17.46 7.28 2.95
C VAL A 110 17.29 8.77 2.67
N THR A 111 18.37 9.53 2.86
CA THR A 111 18.45 10.93 2.42
C THR A 111 19.11 10.94 1.04
N LEU A 112 18.37 11.32 0.00
CA LEU A 112 18.95 11.58 -1.33
C LEU A 112 19.24 13.07 -1.46
N GLU A 113 20.39 13.43 -2.03
CA GLU A 113 20.78 14.83 -2.26
C GLU A 113 19.92 15.50 -3.34
N ASP A 114 19.39 14.72 -4.29
CA ASP A 114 18.48 15.19 -5.35
C ASP A 114 17.14 14.46 -5.25
N ILE A 115 16.18 15.11 -4.57
CA ILE A 115 14.83 14.60 -4.37
C ILE A 115 13.96 15.16 -5.50
N ARG A 116 13.49 14.29 -6.40
CA ARG A 116 12.49 14.68 -7.41
C ARG A 116 11.26 15.26 -6.71
N GLN A 117 10.64 16.29 -7.28
CA GLN A 117 9.45 16.94 -6.71
C GLN A 117 8.35 15.95 -6.29
N GLN A 118 8.14 14.88 -7.05
CA GLN A 118 7.13 13.83 -6.78
C GLN A 118 7.57 12.77 -5.77
N THR A 119 8.49 13.07 -4.87
CA THR A 119 9.01 12.11 -3.90
C THR A 119 8.40 12.34 -2.53
N TYR A 120 7.85 11.29 -1.96
CA TYR A 120 7.39 11.24 -0.57
C TYR A 120 8.37 10.41 0.26
N ARG A 121 8.90 11.01 1.33
CA ARG A 121 9.66 10.25 2.33
C ARG A 121 8.72 9.79 3.44
N ILE A 122 8.75 8.50 3.74
CA ILE A 122 7.96 7.89 4.82
C ILE A 122 8.93 7.54 5.94
N ALA A 123 8.81 8.23 7.07
CA ALA A 123 9.65 8.03 8.25
C ALA A 123 8.78 7.64 9.45
N THR A 124 9.40 7.08 10.49
CA THR A 124 8.73 6.79 11.76
C THR A 124 9.21 7.76 12.83
N GLU A 125 8.32 8.62 13.32
CA GLU A 125 8.58 9.52 14.45
C GLU A 125 7.62 9.14 15.59
N ASN A 126 8.14 8.88 16.80
CA ASN A 126 7.35 8.53 17.99
C ASN A 126 6.36 7.35 17.77
N ASN A 127 6.81 6.28 17.11
CA ASN A 127 6.00 5.10 16.75
C ASN A 127 4.81 5.40 15.82
N LYS A 128 4.85 6.53 15.11
CA LYS A 128 3.86 6.87 14.07
C LYS A 128 4.57 7.11 12.74
N LYS A 129 3.94 6.68 11.65
CA LYS A 129 4.43 6.96 10.30
C LYS A 129 4.05 8.37 9.91
N ILE A 130 5.04 9.11 9.43
CA ILE A 130 4.87 10.45 8.86
C ILE A 130 5.25 10.42 7.38
N ILE A 131 4.49 11.16 6.58
CA ILE A 131 4.80 11.47 5.18
C ILE A 131 5.47 12.83 5.18
N ILE A 132 6.58 12.95 4.44
CA ILE A 132 7.31 14.20 4.23
C ILE A 132 7.37 14.44 2.72
N THR A 133 6.82 15.55 2.26
CA THR A 133 6.90 15.95 0.83
C THR A 133 8.30 16.42 0.47
N SER A 134 8.59 16.56 -0.82
CA SER A 134 9.87 17.10 -1.31
C SER A 134 10.16 18.51 -0.80
N ASP A 135 9.12 19.33 -0.61
CA ASP A 135 9.20 20.67 -0.03
C ASP A 135 9.24 20.70 1.51
N GLY A 136 9.25 19.53 2.16
CA GLY A 136 9.43 19.37 3.61
C GLY A 136 8.15 19.44 4.45
N ILE A 137 6.95 19.43 3.83
CA ILE A 137 5.68 19.41 4.55
C ILE A 137 5.48 18.03 5.18
N LYS A 138 5.12 17.99 6.47
CA LYS A 138 4.95 16.75 7.24
C LYS A 138 3.48 16.47 7.56
N PHE A 139 3.06 15.22 7.35
CA PHE A 139 1.72 14.73 7.70
C PHE A 139 1.81 13.41 8.47
N TYR A 140 0.99 13.23 9.50
CA TYR A 140 0.84 11.92 10.13
C TYR A 140 -0.07 11.04 9.27
N LEU A 141 0.37 9.82 8.99
CA LEU A 141 -0.36 8.88 8.14
C LEU A 141 -1.69 8.44 8.79
N ASP A 142 -1.74 8.40 10.12
CA ASP A 142 -2.96 8.12 10.90
C ASP A 142 -3.96 9.29 10.93
N SER A 143 -3.56 10.48 10.46
CA SER A 143 -4.37 11.70 10.47
C SER A 143 -4.96 12.03 9.10
N ILE A 144 -4.64 11.24 8.07
CA ILE A 144 -5.25 11.35 6.74
C ILE A 144 -6.55 10.55 6.76
N HIS A 145 -7.67 11.21 6.47
CA HIS A 145 -8.95 10.52 6.36
C HIS A 145 -8.98 9.70 5.06
N PRO A 146 -9.50 8.45 5.06
CA PRO A 146 -9.60 7.66 3.84
C PRO A 146 -10.49 8.40 2.84
N GLY A 147 -10.04 8.54 1.60
CA GLY A 147 -10.71 9.34 0.57
C GLY A 147 -10.33 10.83 0.54
N ASN A 148 -9.55 11.33 1.50
CA ASN A 148 -8.88 12.63 1.37
C ASN A 148 -7.50 12.43 0.75
N THR A 149 -7.34 12.88 -0.49
CA THR A 149 -6.06 12.79 -1.21
C THR A 149 -5.18 13.99 -0.87
N ILE A 150 -3.89 13.76 -0.58
CA ILE A 150 -2.88 14.81 -0.69
C ILE A 150 -2.76 15.11 -2.20
N ILE A 151 -3.42 16.18 -2.65
CA ILE A 151 -3.29 16.66 -4.02
C ILE A 151 -2.12 17.62 -4.05
N GLU A 152 -0.96 17.12 -4.45
CA GLU A 152 0.18 17.94 -4.80
C GLU A 152 0.20 18.12 -6.31
N THR A 153 0.19 19.38 -6.76
CA THR A 153 0.16 19.70 -8.19
C THR A 153 1.60 19.84 -8.66
N PHE A 154 2.07 18.93 -9.49
CA PHE A 154 3.42 19.02 -10.07
C PHE A 154 3.36 19.58 -11.48
N VAL A 155 4.28 20.49 -11.81
CA VAL A 155 4.51 20.93 -13.19
C VAL A 155 5.53 19.99 -13.81
N ARG A 156 5.15 19.31 -14.89
CA ARG A 156 6.10 18.53 -15.71
C ARG A 156 6.89 19.53 -16.55
N GLN A 157 8.14 19.81 -16.18
CA GLN A 157 9.08 20.56 -17.03
C GLN A 157 9.70 19.66 -18.10
#